data_AF-A0A3B3RWJ6-F1
#
_entry.id   AF-A0A3B3RWJ6-F1
#
_cell.length_a   1.000
_cell.length_b   1.000
_cell.length_c   1.000
_cell.angle_alpha   90.00
_cell.angle_beta   90.00
_cell.angle_gamma   90.00
#
_symmetry.space_group_name_H-M   'P 1'
#
loop_
_entity.id
_entity.type
_entity.pdbx_description
1 polymer ?
#
loop_
_entity_poly.entity_id
_entity_poly.type
_entity_poly.pdbx_seq_one_letter_code
_entity_poly.pdbx_strand_id
1 'polypeptide(L)'
;REAPPPGHPTSCHVEMLEQRPQLFMAEMESLSTPYNIRISDVTCDSFRIGWDMAPEDVGRVTHYFIDLSRKEGRDPNRFKHRDVPTKLVAKAGALPMAVRGHWFLSPRTEYCVAVQTAVRQPEGADYLVSEWSPVVEFHTGDYGTVHLQQLLQKAEGAAGRLLRFSVFYRNQHPEYFHYIRSSCAGVMYPSLKDSSGSHGSPINGTLSGVFLSCNTEFDTGLPPRDSPYGPLRFQIPASQLLNPSTACLLLHRRLLLHPSTGDRFCRAHLPQLDLAANPFLTYNPPQREGEEPVYCHARDVILEVFYIEPLHLDQGTLVEISGHQLMSLSTANAKKDPSCKVCNISVGR
;
A
#
# COMPACT_ATOMS: atom_id res chain seq x y z
N ARG A 1 -8.92 -102.01 11.61
CA ARG A 1 -7.68 -102.72 11.21
C ARG A 1 -7.66 -102.63 9.70
N GLU A 2 -6.81 -101.89 9.01
CA GLU A 2 -5.43 -101.45 9.24
C GLU A 2 -5.22 -100.04 8.65
N ALA A 3 -4.13 -99.38 9.07
CA ALA A 3 -3.71 -98.04 8.67
C ALA A 3 -2.93 -98.01 7.34
N PRO A 4 -2.76 -96.83 6.71
CA PRO A 4 -1.64 -96.55 5.82
C PRO A 4 -0.59 -95.60 6.50
N PRO A 5 0.63 -95.48 5.92
CA PRO A 5 1.91 -95.33 6.66
C PRO A 5 2.44 -93.87 6.79
N PRO A 6 3.57 -93.65 7.51
CA PRO A 6 4.17 -92.32 7.75
C PRO A 6 5.43 -92.00 6.92
N GLY A 7 5.73 -90.70 6.78
CA GLY A 7 7.04 -90.08 6.40
C GLY A 7 7.27 -89.89 4.88
N HIS A 8 7.83 -88.80 4.33
CA HIS A 8 8.63 -87.66 4.82
C HIS A 8 8.54 -86.46 3.81
N PRO A 9 9.08 -85.25 4.13
CA PRO A 9 8.71 -83.93 3.57
C PRO A 9 9.56 -83.46 2.39
N THR A 10 9.06 -82.49 1.64
CA THR A 10 9.88 -81.61 0.79
C THR A 10 9.25 -80.22 0.60
N SER A 11 10.05 -79.21 0.94
CA SER A 11 10.25 -77.96 0.19
C SER A 11 9.27 -76.79 0.35
N CYS A 12 9.80 -75.74 1.03
CA CYS A 12 9.72 -74.30 0.73
C CYS A 12 8.32 -73.65 0.71
N HIS A 13 7.90 -72.85 1.69
CA HIS A 13 8.42 -71.54 2.12
C HIS A 13 8.59 -70.51 0.98
N VAL A 14 7.78 -69.45 1.11
CA VAL A 14 7.94 -68.06 0.62
C VAL A 14 7.48 -67.74 -0.80
N GLU A 15 6.21 -67.32 -0.92
CA GLU A 15 5.78 -66.29 -1.87
C GLU A 15 4.82 -65.34 -1.15
N MET A 16 5.37 -64.37 -0.42
CA MET A 16 4.67 -63.16 0.05
C MET A 16 5.71 -62.10 0.44
N LEU A 17 6.63 -61.77 -0.47
CA LEU A 17 7.64 -60.73 -0.21
C LEU A 17 8.20 -60.08 -1.49
N GLU A 18 7.37 -59.84 -2.51
CA GLU A 18 7.79 -59.07 -3.69
C GLU A 18 6.98 -57.80 -3.98
N GLN A 19 5.98 -57.46 -3.16
CA GLN A 19 5.26 -56.17 -3.31
C GLN A 19 5.81 -55.03 -2.43
N ARG A 20 6.72 -55.34 -1.48
CA ARG A 20 7.33 -54.32 -0.61
C ARG A 20 8.47 -53.50 -1.24
N PRO A 21 9.31 -54.02 -2.16
CA PRO A 21 10.39 -53.22 -2.74
C PRO A 21 9.89 -52.11 -3.67
N GLN A 22 8.79 -52.35 -4.41
CA GLN A 22 8.27 -51.41 -5.40
C GLN A 22 7.55 -50.20 -4.78
N LEU A 23 6.84 -50.39 -3.66
CA LEU A 23 6.27 -49.30 -2.87
C LEU A 23 7.35 -48.42 -2.23
N PHE A 24 8.45 -49.03 -1.75
CA PHE A 24 9.58 -48.30 -1.17
C PHE A 24 10.40 -47.50 -2.20
N MET A 25 10.51 -48.01 -3.44
CA MET A 25 11.19 -47.30 -4.53
C MET A 25 10.34 -46.15 -5.10
N ALA A 26 9.01 -46.29 -5.14
CA ALA A 26 8.11 -45.20 -5.55
C ALA A 26 8.06 -44.06 -4.51
N GLU A 27 8.11 -44.37 -3.21
CA GLU A 27 8.23 -43.36 -2.14
C GLU A 27 9.55 -42.56 -2.23
N MET A 28 10.64 -43.17 -2.73
CA MET A 28 11.90 -42.48 -2.93
C MET A 28 11.90 -41.50 -4.12
N GLU A 29 10.94 -41.63 -5.05
CA GLU A 29 10.81 -40.76 -6.23
C GLU A 29 9.83 -39.60 -6.05
N SER A 30 8.96 -39.62 -5.04
CA SER A 30 8.03 -38.52 -4.76
C SER A 30 8.55 -37.59 -3.68
N LEU A 31 8.49 -36.27 -3.91
CA LEU A 31 8.78 -35.27 -2.89
C LEU A 31 7.57 -35.03 -2.00
N SER A 32 7.79 -34.88 -0.70
CA SER A 32 6.72 -34.59 0.26
C SER A 32 6.15 -33.19 0.03
N THR A 33 4.83 -33.06 0.20
CA THR A 33 4.13 -31.77 0.15
C THR A 33 4.61 -30.87 1.30
N PRO A 34 5.02 -29.61 1.03
CA PRO A 34 5.36 -28.66 2.08
C PRO A 34 4.16 -28.38 2.99
N TYR A 35 4.39 -28.29 4.30
CA TYR A 35 3.34 -28.07 5.29
C TYR A 35 3.75 -27.03 6.35
N ASN A 36 2.81 -26.62 7.19
CA ASN A 36 3.01 -25.55 8.19
C ASN A 36 3.62 -24.27 7.59
N ILE A 37 3.00 -23.78 6.52
CA ILE A 37 3.44 -22.54 5.86
C ILE A 37 3.26 -21.36 6.83
N ARG A 38 4.35 -20.62 7.08
CA ARG A 38 4.44 -19.50 8.02
C ARG A 38 4.85 -18.25 7.26
N ILE A 39 4.05 -17.19 7.42
CA ILE A 39 4.36 -15.85 6.91
C ILE A 39 4.69 -14.95 8.10
N SER A 40 5.81 -14.21 8.01
CA SER A 40 6.25 -13.27 9.04
C SER A 40 6.84 -12.01 8.43
N ASP A 41 7.10 -11.00 9.28
CA ASP A 41 7.85 -9.78 8.91
C ASP A 41 7.31 -9.08 7.65
N VAL A 42 5.98 -9.01 7.55
CA VAL A 42 5.30 -8.45 6.38
C VAL A 42 5.45 -6.92 6.38
N THR A 43 6.00 -6.38 5.29
CA THR A 43 6.04 -4.95 4.99
C THR A 43 5.07 -4.62 3.85
N CYS A 44 5.08 -3.39 3.33
CA CYS A 44 4.29 -3.05 2.15
C CYS A 44 4.78 -3.70 0.84
N ASP A 45 6.01 -4.19 0.81
CA ASP A 45 6.71 -4.64 -0.40
C ASP A 45 7.58 -5.90 -0.19
N SER A 46 7.46 -6.53 0.98
CA SER A 46 8.14 -7.77 1.30
C SER A 46 7.46 -8.57 2.39
N PHE A 47 7.82 -9.84 2.48
CA PHE A 47 7.48 -10.72 3.60
C PHE A 47 8.55 -11.80 3.75
N ARG A 48 8.56 -12.48 4.89
CA ARG A 48 9.32 -13.73 5.10
C ARG A 48 8.37 -14.91 5.04
N ILE A 49 8.80 -15.98 4.37
CA ILE A 49 8.04 -17.22 4.25
C ILE A 49 8.91 -18.41 4.64
N GLY A 50 8.35 -19.30 5.44
CA GLY A 50 8.96 -20.56 5.81
C GLY A 50 7.92 -21.66 5.87
N TRP A 51 8.38 -22.91 5.85
CA TRP A 51 7.54 -24.10 5.93
C TRP A 51 8.38 -25.26 6.45
N ASP A 52 7.70 -26.34 6.79
CA ASP A 52 8.32 -27.60 7.20
C ASP A 52 8.35 -28.56 6.01
N MET A 53 9.36 -29.42 5.99
CA MET A 53 9.57 -30.47 4.98
C MET A 53 9.92 -31.77 5.70
N ALA A 54 9.68 -32.90 5.04
CA ALA A 54 10.13 -34.18 5.54
C ALA A 54 11.67 -34.19 5.62
N PRO A 55 12.29 -34.72 6.70
CA PRO A 55 13.74 -34.70 6.88
C PRO A 55 14.54 -35.28 5.70
N GLU A 56 13.98 -36.29 5.03
CA GLU A 56 14.51 -36.95 3.84
C GLU A 56 14.63 -36.03 2.62
N ASP A 57 13.78 -35.00 2.53
CA ASP A 57 13.73 -34.08 1.38
C ASP A 57 14.65 -32.86 1.58
N VAL A 58 14.93 -32.47 2.83
CA VAL A 58 15.71 -31.26 3.18
C VAL A 58 17.08 -31.24 2.48
N GLY A 59 17.74 -32.40 2.37
CA GLY A 59 19.05 -32.53 1.72
C GLY A 59 19.00 -32.67 0.20
N ARG A 60 17.83 -32.98 -0.37
CA ARG A 60 17.64 -33.25 -1.81
C ARG A 60 17.09 -32.05 -2.56
N VAL A 61 16.20 -31.27 -1.94
CA VAL A 61 15.54 -30.13 -2.57
C VAL A 61 16.55 -29.09 -3.00
N THR A 62 16.51 -28.72 -4.28
CA THR A 62 17.43 -27.73 -4.86
C THR A 62 16.76 -26.41 -5.18
N HIS A 63 15.42 -26.40 -5.34
CA HIS A 63 14.65 -25.21 -5.70
C HIS A 63 13.28 -25.19 -5.00
N TYR A 64 12.73 -23.98 -4.89
CA TYR A 64 11.38 -23.71 -4.42
C TYR A 64 10.61 -22.95 -5.51
N PHE A 65 9.39 -23.39 -5.77
CA PHE A 65 8.42 -22.67 -6.57
C PHE A 65 7.41 -22.02 -5.61
N ILE A 66 7.16 -20.73 -5.80
CA ILE A 66 6.22 -19.96 -4.99
C ILE A 66 5.19 -19.37 -5.93
N ASP A 67 3.94 -19.77 -5.78
CA ASP A 67 2.82 -19.15 -6.49
C ASP A 67 2.26 -18.04 -5.61
N LEU A 68 2.37 -16.80 -6.10
CA LEU A 68 1.88 -15.61 -5.42
C LEU A 68 0.85 -14.93 -6.31
N SER A 69 -0.37 -14.80 -5.79
CA SER A 69 -1.47 -14.16 -6.48
C SER A 69 -2.18 -13.16 -5.57
N ARG A 70 -2.68 -12.08 -6.16
CA ARG A 70 -3.51 -11.12 -5.43
C ARG A 70 -4.88 -11.75 -5.20
N LYS A 71 -5.42 -11.63 -3.99
CA LYS A 71 -6.79 -12.04 -3.72
C LYS A 71 -7.75 -11.04 -4.37
N GLU A 72 -8.54 -11.49 -5.33
CA GLU A 72 -9.54 -10.63 -5.98
C GLU A 72 -10.71 -10.38 -5.03
N GLY A 73 -10.84 -9.12 -4.59
CA GLY A 73 -12.06 -8.62 -3.97
C GLY A 73 -13.15 -8.41 -5.03
N ARG A 74 -14.41 -8.56 -4.65
CA ARG A 74 -15.64 -8.45 -5.48
C ARG A 74 -15.81 -7.13 -6.24
N ASP A 75 -14.94 -6.81 -7.19
CA ASP A 75 -15.07 -5.64 -8.06
C ASP A 75 -14.92 -6.09 -9.52
N PRO A 76 -16.03 -6.48 -10.18
CA PRO A 76 -16.00 -7.13 -11.50
C PRO A 76 -15.57 -6.21 -12.65
N ASN A 77 -15.28 -4.93 -12.39
CA ASN A 77 -15.05 -3.92 -13.43
C ASN A 77 -13.58 -3.47 -13.59
N ARG A 78 -12.61 -4.34 -13.30
CA ARG A 78 -11.19 -4.02 -13.58
C ARG A 78 -10.50 -5.02 -14.50
N PHE A 79 -10.64 -4.81 -15.79
CA PHE A 79 -9.59 -5.20 -16.73
C PHE A 79 -8.37 -4.27 -16.52
N LYS A 80 -7.25 -4.81 -16.04
CA LYS A 80 -5.91 -4.24 -16.29
C LYS A 80 -4.93 -5.37 -16.54
N HIS A 81 -4.33 -5.38 -17.73
CA HIS A 81 -3.19 -6.21 -18.11
C HIS A 81 -2.11 -6.26 -17.01
N ARG A 82 -2.12 -7.27 -16.12
CA ARG A 82 -1.01 -7.80 -15.30
C ARG A 82 -1.44 -8.72 -14.13
N ASP A 83 -2.65 -9.27 -14.11
CA ASP A 83 -3.02 -10.31 -13.14
C ASP A 83 -2.39 -11.67 -13.52
N VAL A 84 -1.07 -11.67 -13.71
CA VAL A 84 -0.30 -12.89 -13.95
C VAL A 84 0.10 -13.41 -12.57
N PRO A 85 -0.37 -14.61 -12.16
CA PRO A 85 0.18 -15.31 -11.01
C PRO A 85 1.69 -15.28 -11.11
N THR A 86 2.35 -14.68 -10.12
CA THR A 86 3.80 -14.57 -10.17
C THR A 86 4.36 -15.87 -9.61
N LYS A 87 4.66 -16.80 -10.51
CA LYS A 87 5.45 -17.98 -10.17
C LYS A 87 6.90 -17.57 -9.99
N LEU A 88 7.34 -17.47 -8.75
CA LEU A 88 8.73 -17.21 -8.40
C LEU A 88 9.46 -18.55 -8.30
N VAL A 89 10.66 -18.60 -8.88
CA VAL A 89 11.57 -19.74 -8.73
C VAL A 89 12.77 -19.27 -7.94
N ALA A 90 13.03 -19.94 -6.82
CA ALA A 90 14.17 -19.64 -5.96
C ALA A 90 15.04 -20.89 -5.78
N LYS A 91 16.36 -20.69 -5.72
CA LYS A 91 17.27 -21.75 -5.29
C LYS A 91 17.00 -22.06 -3.81
N ALA A 92 16.96 -23.34 -3.46
CA ALA A 92 16.75 -23.77 -2.09
C ALA A 92 17.84 -23.20 -1.18
N GLY A 93 17.39 -22.71 -0.03
CA GLY A 93 18.22 -22.10 0.99
C GLY A 93 17.53 -22.14 2.35
N ALA A 94 18.10 -21.45 3.33
CA ALA A 94 17.58 -21.43 4.69
C ALA A 94 16.18 -20.79 4.74
N LEU A 95 15.26 -21.45 5.45
CA LEU A 95 13.93 -20.94 5.77
C LEU A 95 13.93 -20.36 7.20
N PRO A 96 13.12 -19.31 7.49
CA PRO A 96 12.28 -18.58 6.53
C PRO A 96 13.12 -17.67 5.62
N MET A 97 12.75 -17.65 4.34
CA MET A 97 13.40 -16.83 3.32
C MET A 97 12.63 -15.52 3.07
N ALA A 98 13.34 -14.47 2.65
CA ALA A 98 12.73 -13.18 2.34
C ALA A 98 12.26 -13.14 0.88
N VAL A 99 10.99 -12.83 0.66
CA VAL A 99 10.42 -12.52 -0.65
C VAL A 99 10.25 -11.01 -0.72
N ARG A 100 11.05 -10.37 -1.58
CA ARG A 100 11.05 -8.91 -1.78
C ARG A 100 10.75 -8.60 -3.22
N GLY A 101 9.91 -7.61 -3.47
CA GLY A 101 9.68 -7.17 -4.83
C GLY A 101 8.48 -6.27 -4.98
N HIS A 102 8.75 -4.98 -5.13
CA HIS A 102 7.77 -3.97 -5.50
C HIS A 102 7.16 -4.23 -6.91
N TRP A 103 7.70 -5.17 -7.69
CA TRP A 103 7.09 -5.59 -8.96
C TRP A 103 5.80 -6.38 -8.76
N PHE A 104 5.66 -7.16 -7.69
CA PHE A 104 4.51 -8.05 -7.47
C PHE A 104 3.77 -7.79 -6.16
N LEU A 105 4.39 -7.11 -5.18
CA LEU A 105 3.71 -6.67 -3.96
C LEU A 105 3.28 -5.20 -4.03
N SER A 106 2.03 -4.95 -3.70
CA SER A 106 1.44 -3.63 -3.50
C SER A 106 1.12 -3.44 -2.02
N PRO A 107 1.31 -2.25 -1.43
CA PRO A 107 0.89 -1.96 -0.06
C PRO A 107 -0.62 -2.22 0.16
N ARG A 108 -1.03 -2.51 1.40
CA ARG A 108 -2.43 -2.74 1.80
C ARG A 108 -3.20 -3.72 0.89
N THR A 109 -2.54 -4.74 0.38
CA THR A 109 -3.12 -5.67 -0.59
C THR A 109 -3.12 -7.08 0.00
N GLU A 110 -4.25 -7.76 -0.14
CA GLU A 110 -4.39 -9.17 0.24
C GLU A 110 -3.81 -10.06 -0.85
N TYR A 111 -3.02 -11.04 -0.42
CA TYR A 111 -2.35 -12.01 -1.27
C TYR A 111 -2.62 -13.43 -0.78
N CYS A 112 -2.67 -14.34 -1.74
CA CYS A 112 -2.65 -15.78 -1.53
C CYS A 112 -1.28 -16.31 -1.96
N VAL A 113 -0.72 -17.22 -1.17
CA VAL A 113 0.57 -17.87 -1.48
C VAL A 113 0.49 -19.38 -1.26
N ALA A 114 1.07 -20.12 -2.20
CA ALA A 114 1.33 -21.55 -2.08
C ALA A 114 2.77 -21.85 -2.50
N VAL A 115 3.34 -22.93 -1.96
CA VAL A 115 4.73 -23.32 -2.25
C VAL A 115 4.81 -24.76 -2.71
N GLN A 116 5.80 -25.03 -3.54
CA GLN A 116 6.15 -26.34 -4.05
C GLN A 116 7.67 -26.50 -3.98
N THR A 117 8.12 -27.68 -3.56
CA THR A 117 9.54 -28.04 -3.49
C THR A 117 9.96 -28.77 -4.75
N ALA A 118 11.21 -28.60 -5.15
CA ALA A 118 11.70 -29.17 -6.39
C ALA A 118 13.16 -29.63 -6.34
N VAL A 119 13.44 -30.70 -7.06
CA VAL A 119 14.78 -31.24 -7.30
C VAL A 119 15.07 -31.15 -8.79
N ARG A 120 16.03 -30.28 -9.15
CA ARG A 120 16.60 -30.24 -10.49
C ARG A 120 17.28 -31.57 -10.81
N GLN A 121 16.88 -32.21 -11.91
CA GLN A 121 17.44 -33.50 -12.31
C GLN A 121 18.81 -33.35 -13.00
N PRO A 122 19.72 -34.34 -12.87
CA PRO A 122 21.07 -34.27 -13.45
C PRO A 122 21.10 -34.38 -14.99
N GLU A 123 20.12 -35.02 -15.62
CA GLU A 123 20.11 -35.31 -17.06
C GLU A 123 19.41 -34.26 -17.94
N GLY A 124 18.91 -33.14 -17.37
CA GLY A 124 18.19 -32.13 -18.16
C GLY A 124 17.72 -30.89 -17.39
N ALA A 125 17.00 -30.01 -18.08
CA ALA A 125 16.48 -28.74 -17.56
C ALA A 125 15.22 -28.89 -16.67
N ASP A 126 14.74 -30.13 -16.47
CA ASP A 126 13.48 -30.41 -15.81
C ASP A 126 13.62 -30.61 -14.29
N TYR A 127 12.50 -30.40 -13.60
CA TYR A 127 12.38 -30.52 -12.15
C TYR A 127 11.47 -31.69 -11.79
N LEU A 128 11.91 -32.51 -10.84
CA LEU A 128 10.99 -33.30 -10.03
C LEU A 128 10.35 -32.36 -9.00
N VAL A 129 9.03 -32.33 -8.91
CA VAL A 129 8.29 -31.40 -8.03
C VAL A 129 7.34 -32.14 -7.09
N SER A 130 7.11 -31.60 -5.90
CA SER A 130 6.05 -32.06 -4.97
C SER A 130 4.67 -31.55 -5.38
N GLU A 131 3.62 -31.99 -4.69
CA GLU A 131 2.33 -31.28 -4.73
C GLU A 131 2.43 -29.88 -4.10
N TRP A 132 1.53 -28.98 -4.49
CA TRP A 132 1.44 -27.65 -3.88
C TRP A 132 0.98 -27.74 -2.42
N SER A 133 1.55 -26.87 -1.58
CA SER A 133 1.09 -26.68 -0.21
C SER A 133 -0.36 -26.16 -0.15
N PRO A 134 -1.03 -26.26 1.01
CA PRO A 134 -2.21 -25.45 1.28
C PRO A 134 -1.94 -23.96 1.03
N VAL A 135 -2.94 -23.26 0.51
CA VAL A 135 -2.88 -21.82 0.27
C VAL A 135 -2.96 -21.09 1.61
N VAL A 136 -2.05 -20.15 1.84
CA VAL A 136 -2.07 -19.23 2.97
C VAL A 136 -2.33 -17.81 2.49
N GLU A 137 -3.13 -17.08 3.25
CA GLU A 137 -3.46 -15.69 2.97
C GLU A 137 -2.67 -14.75 3.89
N PHE A 138 -2.27 -13.59 3.35
CA PHE A 138 -1.66 -12.52 4.14
C PHE A 138 -1.98 -11.15 3.53
N HIS A 139 -1.79 -10.09 4.32
CA HIS A 139 -2.01 -8.72 3.90
C HIS A 139 -0.72 -7.92 4.04
N THR A 140 -0.34 -7.19 2.99
CA THR A 140 0.82 -6.28 3.05
C THR A 140 0.51 -5.03 3.87
N GLY A 141 1.55 -4.48 4.49
CA GLY A 141 1.44 -3.30 5.35
C GLY A 141 1.39 -1.97 4.59
N ASP A 142 1.49 -0.90 5.39
CA ASP A 142 1.65 0.48 4.94
C ASP A 142 3.07 0.81 4.49
N TYR A 143 3.21 1.92 3.76
CA TYR A 143 4.51 2.51 3.50
C TYR A 143 5.25 2.77 4.81
N GLY A 144 6.43 2.16 4.94
CA GLY A 144 7.35 2.46 6.02
C GLY A 144 8.08 3.77 5.79
N THR A 145 8.89 4.18 6.78
CA THR A 145 9.67 5.43 6.76
C THR A 145 10.53 5.58 5.51
N VAL A 146 11.15 4.49 5.03
CA VAL A 146 12.00 4.50 3.82
C VAL A 146 11.18 4.87 2.58
N HIS A 147 9.99 4.26 2.40
CA HIS A 147 9.10 4.57 1.29
C HIS A 147 8.57 6.01 1.37
N LEU A 148 8.23 6.48 2.56
CA LEU A 148 7.79 7.87 2.77
C LEU A 148 8.90 8.88 2.46
N GLN A 149 10.15 8.59 2.81
CA GLN A 149 11.32 9.42 2.47
C GLN A 149 11.58 9.44 0.95
N GLN A 150 11.45 8.31 0.26
CA GLN A 150 11.56 8.27 -1.21
C GLN A 150 10.47 9.12 -1.88
N LEU A 151 9.25 9.09 -1.33
CA LEU A 151 8.13 9.90 -1.82
C LEU A 151 8.34 11.38 -1.54
N LEU A 152 8.91 11.72 -0.39
CA LEU A 152 9.34 13.07 -0.05
C LEU A 152 10.38 13.58 -1.06
N GLN A 153 11.48 12.85 -1.28
CA GLN A 153 12.52 13.23 -2.24
C GLN A 153 11.97 13.40 -3.67
N LYS A 154 11.07 12.52 -4.11
CA LYS A 154 10.41 12.65 -5.42
C LYS A 154 9.51 13.88 -5.50
N ALA A 155 8.84 14.23 -4.41
CA ALA A 155 8.03 15.44 -4.35
C ALA A 155 8.93 16.69 -4.35
N GLU A 156 10.04 16.69 -3.60
CA GLU A 156 11.00 17.80 -3.53
C GLU A 156 11.59 18.09 -4.91
N GLY A 157 12.01 17.05 -5.64
CA GLY A 157 12.50 17.18 -7.02
C GLY A 157 11.45 17.73 -8.00
N ALA A 158 10.17 17.77 -7.62
CA ALA A 158 9.07 18.32 -8.40
C ALA A 158 8.48 19.62 -7.82
N ALA A 159 8.96 20.12 -6.67
CA ALA A 159 8.36 21.24 -5.94
C ALA A 159 8.34 22.55 -6.73
N GLY A 160 9.27 22.72 -7.68
CA GLY A 160 9.40 23.95 -8.45
C GLY A 160 9.74 25.14 -7.55
N ARG A 161 9.33 26.34 -7.96
CA ARG A 161 9.44 27.54 -7.11
C ARG A 161 8.27 27.66 -6.14
N LEU A 162 8.47 28.44 -5.08
CA LEU A 162 7.43 28.83 -4.16
C LEU A 162 6.60 30.01 -4.71
N LEU A 163 5.28 29.93 -4.61
CA LEU A 163 4.33 31.00 -4.93
C LEU A 163 3.58 31.42 -3.67
N ARG A 164 3.27 32.72 -3.55
CA ARG A 164 2.50 33.24 -2.43
C ARG A 164 1.03 32.79 -2.52
N PHE A 165 0.42 32.53 -1.38
CA PHE A 165 -1.03 32.34 -1.28
C PHE A 165 -1.56 33.01 -0.01
N SER A 166 -2.88 33.21 0.05
CA SER A 166 -3.56 33.86 1.18
C SER A 166 -4.68 33.03 1.79
N VAL A 167 -5.15 31.98 1.10
CA VAL A 167 -6.28 31.16 1.54
C VAL A 167 -6.03 29.67 1.31
N PHE A 168 -6.52 28.86 2.24
CA PHE A 168 -6.82 27.45 1.97
C PHE A 168 -8.24 27.35 1.44
N TYR A 169 -8.53 26.36 0.60
CA TYR A 169 -9.85 26.21 0.02
C TYR A 169 -10.30 24.76 -0.18
N ARG A 170 -11.61 24.54 -0.16
CA ARG A 170 -12.25 23.25 -0.48
C ARG A 170 -13.32 23.48 -1.54
N ASN A 171 -13.20 22.75 -2.65
CA ASN A 171 -14.18 22.78 -3.73
C ASN A 171 -15.12 21.58 -3.57
N GLN A 172 -16.42 21.82 -3.64
CA GLN A 172 -17.46 20.81 -3.52
C GLN A 172 -18.74 21.23 -4.25
N HIS A 173 -19.65 20.27 -4.41
CA HIS A 173 -20.99 20.53 -4.94
C HIS A 173 -21.90 21.27 -3.96
N PRO A 174 -22.91 22.03 -4.44
CA PRO A 174 -23.86 22.74 -3.59
C PRO A 174 -24.53 21.89 -2.52
N GLU A 175 -24.86 20.64 -2.83
CA GLU A 175 -25.51 19.69 -1.93
C GLU A 175 -24.67 19.41 -0.68
N TYR A 176 -23.34 19.35 -0.83
CA TYR A 176 -22.41 19.16 0.29
C TYR A 176 -22.50 20.33 1.26
N PHE A 177 -22.35 21.57 0.79
CA PHE A 177 -22.41 22.75 1.67
C PHE A 177 -23.80 23.00 2.24
N HIS A 178 -24.86 22.65 1.49
CA HIS A 178 -26.22 22.65 2.00
C HIS A 178 -26.38 21.66 3.16
N TYR A 179 -25.88 20.43 3.01
CA TYR A 179 -25.88 19.43 4.08
C TYR A 179 -25.11 19.92 5.32
N ILE A 180 -23.92 20.50 5.14
CA ILE A 180 -23.14 21.04 6.27
C ILE A 180 -23.94 22.11 7.04
N ARG A 181 -24.59 23.04 6.32
CA ARG A 181 -25.41 24.10 6.97
C ARG A 181 -26.65 23.54 7.66
N SER A 182 -27.39 22.67 6.99
CA SER A 182 -28.70 22.19 7.46
C SER A 182 -28.62 21.07 8.50
N SER A 183 -27.62 20.19 8.38
CA SER A 183 -27.52 18.94 9.13
C SER A 183 -26.31 18.87 10.06
N CYS A 184 -25.30 19.71 9.85
CA CYS A 184 -24.09 19.75 10.69
C CYS A 184 -23.88 21.09 11.40
N ALA A 185 -24.94 21.89 11.55
CA ALA A 185 -24.89 23.21 12.20
C ALA A 185 -23.79 24.15 11.65
N GLY A 186 -23.48 24.04 10.36
CA GLY A 186 -22.43 24.83 9.71
C GLY A 186 -21.01 24.33 9.96
N VAL A 187 -20.81 23.13 10.52
CA VAL A 187 -19.51 22.56 10.85
C VAL A 187 -19.12 21.46 9.88
N MET A 188 -17.97 21.61 9.21
CA MET A 188 -17.30 20.55 8.47
C MET A 188 -16.52 19.67 9.44
N TYR A 189 -17.12 18.56 9.83
CA TYR A 189 -16.47 17.59 10.71
C TYR A 189 -15.37 16.79 9.97
N PRO A 190 -14.25 16.47 10.64
CA PRO A 190 -13.23 15.58 10.12
C PRO A 190 -13.81 14.24 9.67
N SER A 191 -13.43 13.80 8.47
CA SER A 191 -13.84 12.50 7.91
C SER A 191 -12.63 11.57 7.81
N LEU A 192 -12.85 10.27 8.04
CA LEU A 192 -11.80 9.28 7.92
C LEU A 192 -11.17 9.32 6.53
N LYS A 193 -9.84 9.36 6.48
CA LYS A 193 -9.11 9.37 5.22
C LYS A 193 -9.45 8.12 4.41
N ASP A 194 -10.00 8.32 3.22
CA ASP A 194 -10.30 7.25 2.26
C ASP A 194 -9.03 6.67 1.61
N SER A 195 -9.19 5.76 0.65
CA SER A 195 -8.03 5.19 -0.08
C SER A 195 -7.58 6.03 -1.28
N SER A 196 -8.11 7.25 -1.44
CA SER A 196 -7.73 8.13 -2.56
C SER A 196 -6.26 8.52 -2.50
N GLY A 197 -5.67 8.78 -3.65
CA GLY A 197 -4.26 9.12 -3.77
C GLY A 197 -3.37 7.88 -3.64
N SER A 198 -2.48 7.90 -2.65
CA SER A 198 -1.49 6.82 -2.46
C SER A 198 -2.07 5.69 -1.64
N HIS A 199 -2.18 4.50 -2.24
CA HIS A 199 -2.83 3.35 -1.59
C HIS A 199 -2.12 2.92 -0.30
N GLY A 200 -0.78 2.91 -0.30
CA GLY A 200 0.03 2.53 0.87
C GLY A 200 0.22 3.63 1.91
N SER A 201 -0.53 4.73 1.82
CA SER A 201 -0.42 5.79 2.81
C SER A 201 -0.85 5.28 4.21
N PRO A 202 0.00 5.45 5.25
CA PRO A 202 -0.34 5.05 6.61
C PRO A 202 -1.54 5.79 7.20
N ILE A 203 -1.85 7.00 6.70
CA ILE A 203 -2.99 7.77 7.23
C ILE A 203 -4.34 7.27 6.70
N ASN A 204 -4.35 6.48 5.61
CA ASN A 204 -5.59 5.95 5.03
C ASN A 204 -6.29 5.03 6.06
N GLY A 205 -7.58 5.25 6.31
CA GLY A 205 -8.34 4.49 7.30
C GLY A 205 -7.89 4.71 8.76
N THR A 206 -6.96 5.64 9.01
CA THR A 206 -6.41 5.87 10.35
C THR A 206 -6.74 7.27 10.86
N LEU A 207 -6.44 8.30 10.06
CA LEU A 207 -6.65 9.69 10.47
C LEU A 207 -7.95 10.25 9.92
N SER A 208 -8.62 11.08 10.71
CA SER A 208 -9.78 11.86 10.29
C SER A 208 -9.41 13.32 10.11
N GLY A 209 -9.92 13.94 9.05
CA GLY A 209 -9.60 15.32 8.71
C GLY A 209 -10.48 15.89 7.60
N VAL A 210 -10.32 17.19 7.38
CA VAL A 210 -10.92 17.96 6.30
C VAL A 210 -9.85 18.25 5.25
N PHE A 211 -10.14 17.91 4.00
CA PHE A 211 -9.22 18.21 2.91
C PHE A 211 -9.43 19.62 2.37
N LEU A 212 -8.30 20.33 2.25
CA LEU A 212 -8.15 21.65 1.70
C LEU A 212 -7.05 21.65 0.63
N SER A 213 -7.04 22.65 -0.23
CA SER A 213 -5.99 22.95 -1.20
C SER A 213 -5.47 24.37 -0.97
N CYS A 214 -4.27 24.66 -1.43
CA CYS A 214 -3.67 26.00 -1.37
C CYS A 214 -3.04 26.44 -2.68
N ASN A 215 -3.11 25.61 -3.73
CA ASN A 215 -2.53 25.93 -5.03
C ASN A 215 -3.15 27.19 -5.63
N THR A 216 -2.30 28.02 -6.26
CA THR A 216 -2.68 29.25 -6.95
C THR A 216 -2.35 29.20 -8.44
N GLU A 217 -3.06 29.97 -9.25
CA GLU A 217 -2.70 30.25 -10.64
C GLU A 217 -1.45 31.14 -10.68
N PHE A 218 -0.57 30.88 -11.65
CA PHE A 218 0.75 31.52 -11.70
C PHE A 218 0.67 33.04 -11.96
N ASP A 219 -0.27 33.47 -12.78
CA ASP A 219 -0.45 34.85 -13.21
C ASP A 219 -1.19 35.70 -12.16
N THR A 220 -2.17 35.11 -11.46
CA THR A 220 -3.00 35.85 -10.49
C THR A 220 -2.55 35.69 -9.04
N GLY A 221 -1.87 34.60 -8.69
CA GLY A 221 -1.60 34.24 -7.29
C GLY A 221 -2.88 33.91 -6.51
N LEU A 222 -4.00 33.70 -7.20
CA LEU A 222 -5.30 33.34 -6.61
C LEU A 222 -5.61 31.86 -6.85
N PRO A 223 -6.49 31.26 -6.03
CA PRO A 223 -7.01 29.91 -6.30
C PRO A 223 -7.59 29.78 -7.73
N PRO A 224 -7.42 28.62 -8.41
CA PRO A 224 -7.90 28.38 -9.78
C PRO A 224 -9.34 28.78 -10.02
N ARG A 225 -9.66 29.39 -11.15
CA ARG A 225 -11.05 29.85 -11.41
C ARG A 225 -12.03 28.71 -11.64
N ASP A 226 -11.55 27.51 -11.88
CA ASP A 226 -12.34 26.33 -12.14
C ASP A 226 -12.04 25.17 -11.18
N SER A 227 -12.94 24.20 -11.13
CA SER A 227 -12.71 22.96 -10.39
C SER A 227 -13.47 21.75 -10.93
N PRO A 228 -12.83 20.56 -10.94
CA PRO A 228 -13.52 19.31 -11.22
C PRO A 228 -14.35 18.79 -10.03
N TYR A 229 -14.21 19.37 -8.83
CA TYR A 229 -14.85 18.88 -7.61
C TYR A 229 -16.21 19.54 -7.32
N GLY A 230 -16.56 20.59 -8.06
CA GLY A 230 -17.82 21.29 -7.93
C GLY A 230 -17.69 22.81 -8.06
N PRO A 231 -18.81 23.52 -8.30
CA PRO A 231 -18.85 24.95 -8.57
C PRO A 231 -18.81 25.82 -7.33
N LEU A 232 -18.83 25.27 -6.11
CA LEU A 232 -18.71 26.04 -4.88
C LEU A 232 -17.35 25.81 -4.22
N ARG A 233 -16.76 26.92 -3.77
CA ARG A 233 -15.48 26.93 -3.05
C ARG A 233 -15.66 27.59 -1.69
N PHE A 234 -15.38 26.83 -0.64
CA PHE A 234 -15.10 27.39 0.68
C PHE A 234 -13.66 27.88 0.73
N GLN A 235 -13.42 29.11 1.19
CA GLN A 235 -12.10 29.71 1.37
C GLN A 235 -11.92 30.15 2.82
N ILE A 236 -10.78 29.83 3.41
CA ILE A 236 -10.42 30.21 4.78
C ILE A 236 -9.04 30.89 4.77
N PRO A 237 -8.85 32.03 5.46
CA PRO A 237 -7.55 32.69 5.50
C PRO A 237 -6.43 31.76 5.98
N ALA A 238 -5.28 31.81 5.32
CA ALA A 238 -4.14 30.96 5.65
C ALA A 238 -3.69 31.11 7.10
N SER A 239 -3.80 32.31 7.66
CA SER A 239 -3.45 32.63 9.05
C SER A 239 -4.27 31.91 10.11
N GLN A 240 -5.48 31.43 9.77
CA GLN A 240 -6.29 30.67 10.71
C GLN A 240 -5.80 29.23 10.88
N LEU A 241 -5.18 28.63 9.85
CA LEU A 241 -4.78 27.22 9.85
C LEU A 241 -3.28 27.01 9.96
N LEU A 242 -2.49 27.94 9.41
CA LEU A 242 -1.04 27.86 9.34
C LEU A 242 -0.41 28.95 10.19
N ASN A 243 0.18 28.55 11.31
CA ASN A 243 0.87 29.43 12.26
C ASN A 243 2.08 28.69 12.86
N PRO A 244 2.95 29.36 13.64
CA PRO A 244 4.15 28.74 14.20
C PRO A 244 3.91 27.51 15.09
N SER A 245 2.70 27.36 15.64
CA SER A 245 2.31 26.21 16.47
C SER A 245 1.70 25.05 15.66
N THR A 246 1.49 25.25 14.35
CA THR A 246 1.03 24.21 13.43
C THR A 246 2.19 23.30 13.05
N ALA A 247 2.06 22.00 13.26
CA ALA A 247 2.98 21.01 12.73
C ALA A 247 2.55 20.57 11.32
N CYS A 248 3.55 20.42 10.44
CA CYS A 248 3.39 19.94 9.07
C CYS A 248 4.04 18.57 8.92
N LEU A 249 3.30 17.60 8.37
CA LEU A 249 3.86 16.30 8.00
C LEU A 249 3.59 16.02 6.53
N LEU A 250 4.57 15.46 5.81
CA LEU A 250 4.35 15.09 4.42
C LEU A 250 3.87 13.65 4.29
N LEU A 251 2.86 13.49 3.45
CA LEU A 251 2.48 12.21 2.90
C LEU A 251 2.28 12.35 1.39
N HIS A 252 3.26 11.91 0.60
CA HIS A 252 3.06 11.62 -0.82
C HIS A 252 2.37 12.78 -1.59
N ARG A 253 2.94 14.00 -1.48
CA ARG A 253 2.43 15.30 -2.01
C ARG A 253 1.22 15.91 -1.28
N ARG A 254 0.76 15.29 -0.19
CA ARG A 254 -0.24 15.86 0.72
C ARG A 254 0.48 16.34 1.98
N LEU A 255 0.13 17.51 2.49
CA LEU A 255 0.57 17.95 3.80
C LEU A 255 -0.53 17.68 4.82
N LEU A 256 -0.18 17.02 5.92
CA LEU A 256 -1.00 17.02 7.11
C LEU A 256 -0.70 18.32 7.86
N LEU A 257 -1.74 19.13 8.12
CA LEU A 257 -1.66 20.23 9.06
C LEU A 257 -2.36 19.81 10.34
N HIS A 258 -1.64 19.91 11.46
CA HIS A 258 -2.25 19.69 12.76
C HIS A 258 -1.67 20.65 13.81
N PRO A 259 -2.43 21.01 14.85
CA PRO A 259 -1.87 21.67 16.01
C PRO A 259 -0.74 20.82 16.60
N SER A 260 0.35 21.42 17.07
CA SER A 260 1.54 20.72 17.61
C SER A 260 1.29 19.61 18.64
N THR A 261 0.16 19.64 19.35
CA THR A 261 -0.29 18.57 20.26
C THR A 261 -0.75 17.30 19.55
N GLY A 262 -1.03 17.40 18.25
CA GLY A 262 -1.67 16.41 17.39
C GLY A 262 -0.86 15.13 17.16
N ASP A 263 -1.45 14.06 17.69
CA ASP A 263 -1.34 12.65 17.36
C ASP A 263 0.03 11.94 17.45
N ARG A 264 0.08 10.96 18.38
CA ARG A 264 1.19 10.01 18.53
C ARG A 264 1.41 9.23 17.23
N PHE A 265 0.33 8.96 16.48
CA PHE A 265 0.40 8.27 15.20
C PHE A 265 1.30 9.01 14.22
N CYS A 266 0.99 10.28 14.00
CA CYS A 266 1.66 11.17 13.07
C CYS A 266 3.16 11.30 13.33
N ARG A 267 3.55 11.53 14.59
CA ARG A 267 4.97 11.61 14.99
C ARG A 267 5.73 10.31 14.81
N ALA A 268 5.05 9.16 14.95
CA ALA A 268 5.69 7.85 14.81
C ALA A 268 5.78 7.36 13.35
N HIS A 269 4.88 7.82 12.47
CA HIS A 269 4.70 7.23 11.14
C HIS A 269 4.94 8.19 9.98
N LEU A 270 5.05 9.50 10.19
CA LEU A 270 5.21 10.48 9.12
C LEU A 270 6.47 11.35 9.30
N PRO A 271 7.15 11.73 8.21
CA PRO A 271 8.25 12.69 8.27
C PRO A 271 7.78 14.07 8.77
N GLN A 272 8.50 14.61 9.75
CA GLN A 272 8.31 15.98 10.21
C GLN A 272 8.91 16.98 9.23
N LEU A 273 8.15 18.04 8.94
CA LEU A 273 8.59 19.18 8.14
C LEU A 273 8.71 20.42 9.02
N ASP A 274 9.83 21.11 8.91
CA ASP A 274 10.01 22.44 9.49
C ASP A 274 9.32 23.49 8.62
N LEU A 275 8.37 24.25 9.20
CA LEU A 275 7.64 25.30 8.51
C LEU A 275 8.52 26.37 7.85
N ALA A 276 9.70 26.65 8.41
CA ALA A 276 10.62 27.65 7.87
C ALA A 276 11.40 27.12 6.65
N ALA A 277 11.71 25.82 6.62
CA ALA A 277 12.53 25.18 5.60
C ALA A 277 11.74 24.18 4.71
N ASN A 278 10.42 24.14 4.82
CA ASN A 278 9.57 23.20 4.10
C ASN A 278 9.55 23.53 2.59
N PRO A 279 10.00 22.64 1.71
CA PRO A 279 10.07 22.91 0.27
C PRO A 279 8.68 22.99 -0.39
N PHE A 280 7.60 22.64 0.31
CA PHE A 280 6.24 22.61 -0.22
C PHE A 280 5.33 23.69 0.31
N LEU A 281 5.44 24.04 1.59
CA LEU A 281 4.50 24.94 2.24
C LEU A 281 5.21 25.68 3.37
N THR A 282 5.49 26.96 3.17
CA THR A 282 6.25 27.75 4.15
C THR A 282 5.38 28.79 4.84
N TYR A 283 5.76 29.05 6.09
CA TYR A 283 5.32 30.19 6.87
C TYR A 283 6.55 31.08 7.10
N ASN A 284 6.50 32.32 6.62
CA ASN A 284 7.51 33.33 6.93
C ASN A 284 6.93 34.35 7.90
N PRO A 285 7.50 34.50 9.11
CA PRO A 285 7.02 35.47 10.07
C PRO A 285 7.21 36.91 9.56
N PRO A 286 6.40 37.86 10.05
CA PRO A 286 6.59 39.28 9.79
C PRO A 286 8.03 39.71 10.12
N GLN A 287 8.66 40.50 9.24
CA GLN A 287 10.01 41.02 9.48
C GLN A 287 9.99 42.34 10.26
N ARG A 288 8.86 43.07 10.19
CA ARG A 288 8.63 44.31 10.90
C ARG A 288 7.31 44.28 11.65
N GLU A 289 7.24 45.09 12.69
CA GLU A 289 6.02 45.29 13.47
C GLU A 289 4.91 45.87 12.57
N GLY A 290 3.74 45.21 12.54
CA GLY A 290 2.61 45.56 11.69
C GLY A 290 2.60 44.93 10.29
N GLU A 291 3.61 44.14 9.92
CA GLU A 291 3.55 43.34 8.68
C GLU A 291 2.77 42.03 8.90
N GLU A 292 2.08 41.58 7.85
CA GLU A 292 1.41 40.28 7.83
C GLU A 292 2.41 39.16 7.49
N PRO A 293 2.23 37.95 8.03
CA PRO A 293 3.02 36.79 7.65
C PRO A 293 2.86 36.45 6.16
N VAL A 294 3.92 35.89 5.58
CA VAL A 294 3.93 35.49 4.18
C VAL A 294 3.88 33.97 4.07
N TYR A 295 2.83 33.48 3.43
CA TYR A 295 2.64 32.06 3.15
C TYR A 295 3.00 31.74 1.71
N CYS A 296 3.76 30.67 1.51
CA CYS A 296 4.11 30.21 0.17
C CYS A 296 3.87 28.72 -0.01
N HIS A 297 3.57 28.30 -1.23
CA HIS A 297 3.35 26.91 -1.61
C HIS A 297 4.20 26.53 -2.85
N ALA A 298 4.58 25.27 -2.97
CA ALA A 298 5.25 24.73 -4.16
C ALA A 298 4.34 24.82 -5.38
N ARG A 299 4.84 25.40 -6.47
CA ARG A 299 4.09 25.63 -7.71
C ARG A 299 3.73 24.33 -8.43
N ASP A 300 4.73 23.48 -8.62
CA ASP A 300 4.67 22.38 -9.60
C ASP A 300 4.19 21.07 -8.93
N VAL A 301 3.68 21.17 -7.71
CA VAL A 301 3.07 20.09 -6.94
C VAL A 301 1.66 20.49 -6.52
N ILE A 302 0.69 19.61 -6.75
CA ILE A 302 -0.65 19.75 -6.19
C ILE A 302 -0.56 19.42 -4.70
N LEU A 303 -0.87 20.40 -3.85
CA LEU A 303 -0.80 20.29 -2.40
C LEU A 303 -2.20 20.18 -1.83
N GLU A 304 -2.50 18.99 -1.34
CA GLU A 304 -3.70 18.74 -0.53
C GLU A 304 -3.31 18.78 0.94
N VAL A 305 -3.96 19.67 1.68
CA VAL A 305 -3.82 19.82 3.11
C VAL A 305 -4.89 18.99 3.81
N PHE A 306 -4.48 18.13 4.74
CA PHE A 306 -5.41 17.36 5.59
C PHE A 306 -5.41 17.98 6.99
N TYR A 307 -6.47 18.70 7.32
CA TYR A 307 -6.64 19.42 8.58
C TYR A 307 -7.45 18.59 9.57
N ILE A 308 -6.93 18.33 10.77
CA ILE A 308 -7.50 17.30 11.66
C ILE A 308 -8.62 17.80 12.59
N GLU A 309 -8.85 19.10 12.69
CA GLU A 309 -9.91 19.66 13.54
C GLU A 309 -11.17 20.02 12.72
N PRO A 310 -12.34 20.14 13.37
CA PRO A 310 -13.53 20.67 12.73
C PRO A 310 -13.33 22.09 12.20
N LEU A 311 -13.92 22.40 11.04
CA LEU A 311 -13.90 23.73 10.44
C LEU A 311 -15.31 24.28 10.35
N HIS A 312 -15.51 25.49 10.86
CA HIS A 312 -16.81 26.14 10.76
C HIS A 312 -16.90 26.93 9.45
N LEU A 313 -18.07 26.92 8.81
CA LEU A 313 -18.29 27.67 7.57
C LEU A 313 -18.23 29.20 7.77
N ASP A 314 -18.42 29.69 9.00
CA ASP A 314 -18.34 31.11 9.35
C ASP A 314 -16.90 31.64 9.48
N GLN A 315 -15.91 30.75 9.62
CA GLN A 315 -14.48 31.06 9.63
C GLN A 315 -13.96 31.50 8.26
N GLY A 316 -14.74 31.22 7.20
CA GLY A 316 -14.38 31.47 5.83
C GLY A 316 -15.52 32.02 4.99
N THR A 317 -15.34 32.01 3.68
CA THR A 317 -16.32 32.49 2.70
C THR A 317 -16.62 31.39 1.69
N LEU A 318 -17.88 31.35 1.24
CA LEU A 318 -18.30 30.49 0.14
C LEU A 318 -18.45 31.34 -1.12
N VAL A 319 -17.73 30.96 -2.17
CA VAL A 319 -17.78 31.64 -3.47
C VAL A 319 -18.14 30.65 -4.57
N GLU A 320 -18.78 31.16 -5.61
CA GLU A 320 -19.05 30.41 -6.83
C GLU A 320 -17.87 30.52 -7.80
N ILE A 321 -17.52 29.40 -8.42
CA ILE A 321 -16.43 29.25 -9.38
C ILE A 321 -16.92 28.44 -10.58
N SER A 322 -16.17 28.46 -11.68
CA SER A 322 -16.50 27.67 -12.86
C SER A 322 -16.38 26.17 -12.55
N GLY A 323 -17.50 25.46 -12.41
CA GLY A 323 -17.49 24.01 -12.27
C GLY A 323 -17.53 23.33 -13.64
N HIS A 324 -16.60 22.43 -13.94
CA HIS A 324 -16.82 21.48 -15.02
C HIS A 324 -17.70 20.34 -14.49
N GLN A 325 -18.90 20.17 -15.07
CA GLN A 325 -19.69 18.95 -14.88
C GLN A 325 -19.00 17.79 -15.61
N LEU A 326 -17.96 17.22 -15.02
CA LEU A 326 -17.62 15.82 -15.28
C LEU A 326 -18.66 14.97 -14.55
N MET A 327 -19.85 14.90 -15.13
CA MET A 327 -20.94 13.99 -14.78
C MET A 327 -20.41 12.55 -14.88
N SER A 328 -19.82 12.02 -13.79
CA SER A 328 -19.85 10.60 -13.37
C SER A 328 -18.66 10.11 -12.53
N LEU A 329 -17.63 10.91 -12.24
CA LEU A 329 -16.46 10.39 -11.49
C LEU A 329 -16.35 11.05 -10.13
N SER A 330 -16.96 10.42 -9.12
CA SER A 330 -16.60 10.66 -7.72
C SER A 330 -15.09 10.49 -7.57
N THR A 331 -14.41 11.47 -6.95
CA THR A 331 -13.00 11.36 -6.60
C THR A 331 -12.76 10.57 -5.32
N ALA A 332 -13.84 10.12 -4.66
CA ALA A 332 -13.76 9.19 -3.54
C ALA A 332 -13.03 7.92 -3.98
N ASN A 333 -11.98 7.55 -3.24
CA ASN A 333 -11.11 6.43 -3.57
C ASN A 333 -10.43 6.52 -4.95
N ALA A 334 -10.34 7.70 -5.57
CA ALA A 334 -9.63 7.87 -6.84
C ALA A 334 -8.15 7.47 -6.68
N LYS A 335 -7.73 6.48 -7.46
CA LYS A 335 -6.41 5.87 -7.34
C LYS A 335 -5.37 6.63 -8.18
N LYS A 336 -4.14 6.65 -7.66
CA LYS A 336 -2.88 6.73 -8.43
C LYS A 336 -3.03 6.12 -9.83
N ASP A 337 -2.75 6.87 -10.90
CA ASP A 337 -2.33 6.26 -12.16
C ASP A 337 -1.12 5.36 -11.85
N PRO A 338 -1.24 4.03 -11.98
CA PRO A 338 -0.17 3.10 -11.63
C PRO A 338 1.05 3.24 -12.56
N SER A 339 0.90 3.85 -13.73
CA SER A 339 1.98 4.01 -14.72
C SER A 339 2.86 5.26 -14.51
N CYS A 340 2.45 6.16 -13.63
CA CYS A 340 3.11 7.44 -13.36
C CYS A 340 4.51 7.27 -12.73
N LYS A 341 5.57 7.45 -13.52
CA LYS A 341 6.97 7.33 -13.08
C LYS A 341 7.43 8.44 -12.13
N VAL A 342 6.75 9.59 -12.19
CA VAL A 342 7.08 10.77 -11.39
C VAL A 342 6.54 10.64 -9.96
N CYS A 343 5.29 10.19 -9.82
CA CYS A 343 4.58 10.18 -8.55
C CYS A 343 4.66 8.83 -7.80
N ASN A 344 4.82 7.72 -8.52
CA ASN A 344 4.94 6.41 -7.89
C ASN A 344 6.38 6.12 -7.50
N ILE A 345 6.57 5.34 -6.42
CA ILE A 345 7.88 4.78 -6.09
C ILE A 345 8.27 3.88 -7.26
N SER A 346 9.38 4.21 -7.90
CA SER A 346 9.89 3.45 -9.03
C SER A 346 10.49 2.16 -8.52
N VAL A 347 10.07 1.07 -9.14
CA VAL A 347 10.54 -0.27 -8.87
C VAL A 347 12.00 -0.38 -9.32
N GLY A 348 12.93 -0.53 -8.38
CA GLY A 348 14.32 -0.96 -8.60
C GLY A 348 15.15 -0.17 -9.61
N ARG A 349 16.13 0.60 -9.12
CA ARG A 349 17.48 0.53 -9.66
C ARG A 349 18.41 0.06 -8.55
#